data_AF-A0A135T9D2-F1
#
_entry.id   AF-A0A135T9D2-F1
#
_cell.length_a   1.000
_cell.length_b   1.000
_cell.length_c   1.000
_cell.angle_alpha   90.00
_cell.angle_beta   90.00
_cell.angle_gamma   90.00
#
_symmetry.space_group_name_H-M   'P 1'
#
loop_
_entity.id
_entity.type
_entity.pdbx_description
1 polymer ?
#
loop_
_entity_poly.entity_id
_entity_poly.type
_entity_poly.pdbx_seq_one_letter_code
_entity_poly.pdbx_strand_id
1 'polypeptide(L)'
;MEVGEHMQDDQRQPPIVIESPWKLQSRSRRVPAQAPAKQVYKRPHPTLSMAGVDATGVDFSDRVDGKRKSYKASTRRQRFLQDGTEQFGDLSDEDDEDSLERKIARLQREVEEAKEEYGKRKEAAAKSTTGDHDEKLGSLSKVLDEISKTLEPHTSASRALQPVSQSSEPSKNESQDLAVPGNSATYTVTYAPTYEQSHALATAADFDRRLVLLEKAIGVGSTALPEVDINGLPRAILPTLDGLQKQITTLSQASTSNLDSISRRVRTLIQEAQELEKARQGAKSAQETLGNGTASSEDAPAPEQLAKINALYGTLPTIENLAPLLPPLLDRLRSLRAIHSDAASAGEMLGRIEKQQTDMATDLKQWKDGLEKVEEAMKEGGTAMAGNMKVIEAWVTDLEGRIAKLP
;
A
#
# COMPACT_ATOMS: atom_id res chain seq x y z
N MET A 1 81.07 -1.82 -29.41
CA MET A 1 79.89 -1.41 -30.20
C MET A 1 78.89 -2.54 -30.07
N GLU A 2 78.23 -2.57 -28.92
CA GLU A 2 76.82 -2.13 -28.72
C GLU A 2 75.89 -3.27 -29.14
N VAL A 3 75.48 -4.16 -28.21
CA VAL A 3 74.44 -3.96 -27.18
C VAL A 3 73.19 -3.32 -27.77
N GLY A 4 72.32 -4.18 -28.31
CA GLY A 4 70.92 -3.85 -28.57
C GLY A 4 70.05 -4.59 -27.56
N GLU A 5 69.86 -3.98 -26.39
CA GLU A 5 68.82 -4.37 -25.43
C GLU A 5 67.45 -4.23 -26.12
N HIS A 6 66.77 -5.36 -26.34
CA HIS A 6 65.37 -5.37 -26.69
C HIS A 6 64.56 -5.25 -25.41
N MET A 7 64.30 -4.00 -25.04
CA MET A 7 63.41 -3.62 -23.95
C MET A 7 61.98 -3.98 -24.35
N GLN A 8 61.54 -5.17 -23.96
CA GLN A 8 60.13 -5.55 -24.00
C GLN A 8 59.50 -5.04 -22.72
N ASP A 9 58.93 -3.83 -22.80
CA ASP A 9 58.09 -3.23 -21.78
C ASP A 9 56.91 -4.17 -21.49
N ASP A 10 57.04 -4.93 -20.40
CA ASP A 10 55.99 -5.71 -19.76
C ASP A 10 54.94 -4.72 -19.21
N GLN A 11 53.99 -4.34 -20.06
CA GLN A 11 52.79 -3.56 -19.74
C GLN A 11 51.90 -4.33 -18.75
N ARG A 12 52.37 -4.53 -17.52
CA ARG A 12 51.52 -4.93 -16.40
C ARG A 12 50.89 -3.69 -15.83
N GLN A 13 49.60 -3.50 -16.13
CA GLN A 13 48.77 -2.54 -15.39
C GLN A 13 48.86 -2.86 -13.89
N PRO A 14 49.13 -1.87 -13.02
CA PRO A 14 49.15 -2.11 -11.59
C PRO A 14 47.74 -2.49 -11.10
N PRO A 15 47.61 -3.36 -10.08
CA PRO A 15 46.32 -3.69 -9.50
C PRO A 15 45.65 -2.42 -8.95
N ILE A 16 44.36 -2.23 -9.28
CA ILE A 16 43.55 -1.05 -8.92
C ILE A 16 43.44 -0.86 -7.40
N VAL A 17 43.68 -1.91 -6.61
CA VAL A 17 43.64 -1.87 -5.14
C VAL A 17 44.77 -2.74 -4.58
N ILE A 18 45.66 -2.14 -3.77
CA ILE A 18 46.64 -2.86 -2.95
C ILE A 18 46.03 -3.01 -1.55
N GLU A 19 45.26 -4.08 -1.34
CA GLU A 19 44.69 -4.40 -0.03
C GLU A 19 45.62 -5.32 0.77
N SER A 20 45.80 -5.00 2.06
CA SER A 20 46.46 -5.91 2.99
C SER A 20 45.57 -7.13 3.26
N PRO A 21 46.13 -8.34 3.43
CA PRO A 21 45.33 -9.53 3.68
C PRO A 21 44.46 -9.32 4.93
N TRP A 22 43.15 -9.51 4.76
CA TRP A 22 42.13 -9.34 5.80
C TRP A 22 42.43 -10.27 6.99
N LYS A 23 43.11 -9.76 8.01
CA LYS A 23 43.06 -10.39 9.34
C LYS A 23 41.76 -9.97 9.99
N LEU A 24 40.86 -10.92 10.21
CA LEU A 24 39.70 -10.80 11.10
C LEU A 24 40.19 -10.44 12.51
N GLN A 25 40.30 -9.14 12.79
CA GLN A 25 40.57 -8.66 14.14
C GLN A 25 39.25 -8.51 14.87
N SER A 26 38.72 -9.65 15.33
CA SER A 26 37.57 -9.72 16.23
C SER A 26 37.94 -9.14 17.59
N ARG A 27 38.03 -7.81 17.67
CA ARG A 27 38.10 -7.08 18.95
C ARG A 27 36.70 -7.14 19.57
N SER A 28 36.45 -8.20 20.32
CA SER A 28 35.34 -8.27 21.27
C SER A 28 35.52 -7.15 22.30
N ARG A 29 34.89 -5.99 22.06
CA ARG A 29 34.69 -4.98 23.09
C ARG A 29 33.66 -5.54 24.06
N ARG A 30 34.11 -6.05 25.21
CA ARG A 30 33.23 -6.18 26.38
C ARG A 30 32.78 -4.78 26.78
N VAL A 31 31.54 -4.44 26.44
CA VAL A 31 30.83 -3.33 27.05
C VAL A 31 30.36 -3.82 28.43
N PRO A 32 30.66 -3.11 29.53
CA PRO A 32 30.12 -3.48 30.84
C PRO A 32 28.60 -3.41 30.81
N ALA A 33 27.97 -4.47 31.31
CA ALA A 33 26.53 -4.65 31.32
C ALA A 33 25.82 -3.53 32.08
N GLN A 34 25.18 -2.61 31.36
CA GLN A 34 24.10 -1.81 31.90
C GLN A 34 22.83 -2.64 31.78
N ALA A 35 22.22 -2.98 32.91
CA ALA A 35 21.01 -3.78 32.96
C ALA A 35 19.91 -3.12 32.10
N PRO A 36 19.37 -3.79 31.06
CA PRO A 36 18.23 -3.26 30.36
C PRO A 36 17.03 -3.36 31.30
N ALA A 37 16.50 -2.20 31.71
CA ALA A 37 15.19 -2.13 32.32
C ALA A 37 14.19 -2.73 31.32
N LYS A 38 13.71 -3.94 31.60
CA LYS A 38 12.66 -4.58 30.83
C LYS A 38 11.38 -3.75 31.05
N GLN A 39 11.10 -2.81 30.15
CA GLN A 39 9.75 -2.30 29.96
C GLN A 39 8.92 -3.41 29.34
N VAL A 40 8.48 -4.33 30.18
CA VAL A 40 7.38 -5.21 29.83
C VAL A 40 6.14 -4.32 29.89
N TYR A 41 5.61 -3.94 28.72
CA TYR A 41 4.25 -3.42 28.62
C TYR A 41 3.28 -4.54 29.00
N LYS A 42 3.16 -4.81 30.30
CA LYS A 42 2.12 -5.68 30.86
C LYS A 42 0.82 -4.90 30.80
N ARG A 43 -0.14 -5.53 30.13
CA ARG A 43 -1.58 -5.25 30.04
C ARG A 43 -2.08 -4.28 31.12
N PRO A 44 -2.84 -3.22 30.77
CA PRO A 44 -3.40 -2.31 31.76
C PRO A 44 -4.26 -3.12 32.75
N HIS A 45 -4.00 -2.91 34.04
CA HIS A 45 -4.78 -3.50 35.12
C HIS A 45 -6.25 -3.06 34.98
N PRO A 46 -7.24 -3.94 35.21
CA PRO A 46 -8.67 -3.64 35.02
C PRO A 46 -9.23 -2.59 36.00
N THR A 47 -8.43 -2.10 36.94
CA THR A 47 -8.80 -1.05 37.90
C THR A 47 -8.80 0.36 37.29
N LEU A 48 -8.30 0.52 36.07
CA LEU A 48 -8.36 1.78 35.30
C LEU A 48 -9.37 1.68 34.14
N SER A 49 -10.47 0.93 34.30
CA SER A 49 -11.62 1.14 33.42
C SER A 49 -12.11 2.57 33.64
N MET A 50 -12.10 3.35 32.55
CA MET A 50 -12.25 4.80 32.58
C MET A 50 -13.47 5.22 33.39
N ALA A 51 -13.26 5.82 34.56
CA ALA A 51 -14.29 6.60 35.22
C ALA A 51 -14.56 7.80 34.31
N GLY A 52 -15.75 7.85 33.70
CA GLY A 52 -16.16 9.01 32.93
C GLY A 52 -16.36 10.18 33.87
N VAL A 53 -15.52 11.21 33.73
CA VAL A 53 -15.65 12.46 34.48
C VAL A 53 -16.39 13.45 33.60
N ASP A 54 -17.60 13.83 34.01
CA ASP A 54 -18.39 14.84 33.34
C ASP A 54 -18.02 16.22 33.90
N ALA A 55 -17.57 17.10 33.00
CA ALA A 55 -17.17 18.48 33.30
C ALA A 55 -18.23 19.51 32.86
N THR A 56 -19.38 19.07 32.35
CA THR A 56 -20.43 19.99 31.91
C THR A 56 -21.06 20.69 33.14
N GLY A 57 -20.82 21.99 33.28
CA GLY A 57 -21.36 22.82 34.37
C GLY A 57 -20.44 23.06 35.57
N VAL A 58 -19.14 22.70 35.48
CA VAL A 58 -18.13 23.11 36.47
C VAL A 58 -17.80 24.60 36.27
N ASP A 59 -17.90 25.39 37.33
CA ASP A 59 -17.52 26.80 37.31
C ASP A 59 -16.13 26.96 37.94
N PHE A 60 -15.17 27.43 37.14
CA PHE A 60 -13.79 27.72 37.57
C PHE A 60 -13.61 29.16 38.05
N SER A 61 -14.67 29.97 38.02
CA SER A 61 -14.61 31.33 38.54
C SER A 61 -14.52 31.29 40.06
N ASP A 62 -13.47 31.90 40.61
CA ASP A 62 -13.17 31.99 42.04
C ASP A 62 -14.15 32.94 42.80
N ARG A 63 -15.45 32.77 42.57
CA ARG A 63 -16.51 33.58 43.18
C ARG A 63 -16.94 32.94 44.49
N VAL A 64 -16.69 33.66 45.58
CA VAL A 64 -16.89 33.17 46.96
C VAL A 64 -18.36 33.13 47.41
N ASP A 65 -19.29 33.68 46.61
CA ASP A 65 -20.70 33.84 46.97
C ASP A 65 -21.65 32.75 46.40
N GLY A 66 -21.12 31.71 45.75
CA GLY A 66 -21.92 30.67 45.10
C GLY A 66 -21.61 29.24 45.57
N LYS A 67 -22.63 28.38 45.65
CA LYS A 67 -22.45 26.93 45.89
C LYS A 67 -21.54 26.34 44.80
N ARG A 68 -20.33 25.91 45.19
CA ARG A 68 -19.29 25.38 44.29
C ARG A 68 -19.82 24.17 43.50
N LYS A 69 -19.82 24.25 42.17
CA LYS A 69 -20.15 23.13 41.28
C LYS A 69 -18.86 22.35 40.98
N SER A 70 -18.76 21.11 41.46
CA SER A 70 -17.60 20.24 41.27
C SER A 70 -17.85 19.16 40.20
N TYR A 71 -16.77 18.55 39.71
CA TYR A 71 -16.82 17.42 38.77
C TYR A 71 -17.73 16.29 39.27
N LYS A 72 -18.49 15.69 38.35
CA LYS A 72 -19.27 14.48 38.60
C LYS A 72 -18.55 13.28 37.97
N ALA A 73 -18.10 12.35 38.81
CA ALA A 73 -17.53 11.08 38.35
C ALA A 73 -18.63 10.03 38.32
N SER A 74 -18.90 9.44 37.14
CA SER A 74 -19.79 8.29 36.99
C SER A 74 -18.94 7.02 36.91
N THR A 75 -18.98 6.21 37.96
CA THR A 75 -18.37 4.87 37.94
C THR A 75 -19.47 3.86 37.59
N ARG A 76 -19.43 3.34 36.36
CA ARG A 76 -20.24 2.17 35.97
C ARG A 76 -19.77 0.97 36.81
N ARG A 77 -20.54 0.61 37.84
CA ARG A 77 -20.21 -0.49 38.76
C ARG A 77 -20.42 -1.84 38.07
N GLN A 78 -19.47 -2.31 37.28
CA GLN A 78 -19.40 -3.71 36.88
C GLN A 78 -18.96 -4.53 38.10
N ARG A 79 -19.84 -5.39 38.63
CA ARG A 79 -19.41 -6.46 39.55
C ARG A 79 -19.05 -7.66 38.70
N PHE A 80 -17.79 -8.09 38.77
CA PHE A 80 -17.36 -9.38 38.25
C PHE A 80 -17.60 -10.44 39.32
N LEU A 81 -18.34 -11.50 39.00
CA LEU A 81 -18.43 -12.71 39.81
C LEU A 81 -17.39 -13.73 39.31
N GLN A 82 -16.95 -14.64 40.19
CA GLN A 82 -15.77 -15.51 40.04
C GLN A 82 -15.81 -16.50 38.83
N ASP A 83 -16.89 -16.53 38.04
CA ASP A 83 -17.12 -17.50 36.95
C ASP A 83 -17.24 -16.89 35.54
N GLY A 84 -16.76 -15.66 35.33
CA GLY A 84 -16.43 -15.16 33.98
C GLY A 84 -17.58 -14.87 33.01
N THR A 85 -18.81 -14.69 33.49
CA THR A 85 -19.96 -14.23 32.68
C THR A 85 -20.36 -12.79 33.02
N GLU A 86 -20.57 -11.96 31.99
CA GLU A 86 -20.98 -10.56 32.11
C GLU A 86 -22.51 -10.47 32.27
N GLN A 87 -23.01 -10.12 33.47
CA GLN A 87 -24.41 -9.73 33.64
C GLN A 87 -24.51 -8.19 33.55
N PHE A 88 -25.23 -7.72 32.52
CA PHE A 88 -25.75 -6.36 32.50
C PHE A 88 -26.79 -6.23 33.62
N GLY A 89 -26.60 -5.25 34.50
CA GLY A 89 -27.59 -4.90 35.50
C GLY A 89 -28.87 -4.46 34.80
N ASP A 90 -29.92 -5.23 35.07
CA ASP A 90 -31.28 -5.03 34.64
C ASP A 90 -31.81 -3.66 35.12
N LEU A 91 -32.41 -2.92 34.19
CA LEU A 91 -33.15 -1.71 34.47
C LEU A 91 -34.51 -2.17 35.02
N SER A 92 -34.63 -2.25 36.34
CA SER A 92 -35.91 -2.42 37.00
C SER A 92 -36.33 -1.10 37.63
N ASP A 93 -37.08 -0.31 36.85
CA ASP A 93 -38.14 0.56 37.35
C ASP A 93 -39.42 0.05 36.64
N GLU A 94 -40.41 -0.30 37.44
CA GLU A 94 -41.61 -1.06 37.11
C GLU A 94 -42.48 -0.38 36.03
N ASP A 95 -42.93 -1.14 35.00
CA ASP A 95 -44.19 -0.98 34.21
C ASP A 95 -44.08 -1.52 32.76
N ASP A 96 -43.58 -2.76 32.57
CA ASP A 96 -43.46 -3.38 31.24
C ASP A 96 -44.56 -4.42 30.89
N GLU A 97 -45.48 -4.74 31.81
CA GLU A 97 -46.55 -5.71 31.53
C GLU A 97 -47.60 -5.16 30.55
N ASP A 98 -47.99 -3.88 30.67
CA ASP A 98 -48.88 -3.20 29.72
C ASP A 98 -48.23 -2.95 28.34
N SER A 99 -46.89 -2.99 28.29
CA SER A 99 -46.11 -2.82 27.06
C SER A 99 -46.07 -4.12 26.24
N LEU A 100 -46.02 -5.28 26.90
CA LEU A 100 -45.97 -6.58 26.25
C LEU A 100 -47.28 -6.92 25.52
N GLU A 101 -48.42 -6.69 26.15
CA GLU A 101 -49.73 -6.93 25.52
C GLU A 101 -49.98 -6.03 24.31
N ARG A 102 -49.66 -4.73 24.43
CA ARG A 102 -49.72 -3.79 23.29
C ARG A 102 -48.74 -4.15 22.18
N LYS A 103 -47.55 -4.63 22.54
CA LYS A 103 -46.53 -5.09 21.60
C LYS A 103 -46.98 -6.37 20.88
N ILE A 104 -47.64 -7.30 21.57
CA ILE A 104 -48.22 -8.50 20.97
C ILE A 104 -49.34 -8.12 20.00
N ALA A 105 -50.24 -7.21 20.37
CA ALA A 105 -51.33 -6.76 19.49
C ALA A 105 -50.80 -6.05 18.22
N ARG A 106 -49.75 -5.24 18.37
CA ARG A 106 -49.07 -4.60 17.24
C ARG A 106 -48.38 -5.62 16.33
N LEU A 107 -47.65 -6.57 16.91
CA LEU A 107 -46.97 -7.63 16.18
C LEU A 107 -47.95 -8.56 15.46
N GLN A 108 -49.11 -8.87 16.04
CA GLN A 108 -50.15 -9.64 15.38
C GLN A 108 -50.68 -8.92 14.12
N ARG A 109 -50.88 -7.60 14.20
CA ARG A 109 -51.29 -6.79 13.05
C ARG A 109 -50.21 -6.70 11.98
N GLU A 110 -48.95 -6.50 12.39
CA GLU A 110 -47.81 -6.48 11.47
C GLU A 110 -47.60 -7.86 10.79
N VAL A 111 -47.86 -8.96 11.50
CA VAL A 111 -47.80 -10.33 10.94
C VAL A 111 -48.95 -10.57 9.96
N GLU A 112 -50.15 -10.08 10.24
CA GLU A 112 -51.30 -10.20 9.33
C GLU A 112 -51.08 -9.39 8.05
N GLU A 113 -50.59 -8.15 8.18
CA GLU A 113 -50.20 -7.30 7.04
C GLU A 113 -49.08 -7.95 6.21
N ALA A 114 -48.05 -8.51 6.86
CA ALA A 114 -46.97 -9.23 6.18
C ALA A 114 -47.49 -10.51 5.47
N LYS A 115 -48.47 -11.20 6.03
CA LYS A 115 -49.09 -12.39 5.42
C LYS A 115 -49.94 -12.01 4.20
N GLU A 116 -50.66 -10.90 4.25
CA GLU A 116 -51.39 -10.35 3.11
C GLU A 116 -50.43 -9.89 2.00
N GLU A 117 -49.34 -9.19 2.34
CA GLU A 117 -48.31 -8.82 1.37
C GLU A 117 -47.62 -10.05 0.78
N TYR A 118 -47.35 -11.08 1.57
CA TYR A 118 -46.78 -12.34 1.07
C TYR A 118 -47.76 -13.07 0.13
N GLY A 119 -49.06 -13.05 0.43
CA GLY A 119 -50.11 -13.53 -0.46
C GLY A 119 -50.11 -12.79 -1.80
N LYS A 120 -50.13 -11.45 -1.76
CA LYS A 120 -50.05 -10.60 -2.97
C LYS A 120 -48.76 -10.83 -3.77
N ARG A 121 -47.63 -11.05 -3.08
CA ARG A 121 -46.32 -11.30 -3.72
C ARG A 121 -46.22 -12.72 -4.31
N LYS A 122 -46.85 -13.72 -3.68
CA LYS A 122 -46.99 -15.08 -4.22
C LYS A 122 -47.91 -15.11 -5.44
N GLU A 123 -49.01 -14.36 -5.42
CA GLU A 123 -49.90 -14.17 -6.57
C GLU A 123 -49.23 -13.40 -7.71
N ALA A 124 -48.39 -12.40 -7.40
CA ALA A 124 -47.55 -11.72 -8.38
C ALA A 124 -46.46 -12.64 -8.96
N ALA A 125 -45.84 -13.49 -8.13
CA ALA A 125 -44.84 -14.47 -8.56
C ALA A 125 -45.44 -15.62 -9.40
N ALA A 126 -46.70 -16.00 -9.17
CA ALA A 126 -47.42 -16.97 -10.00
C ALA A 126 -47.77 -16.44 -11.41
N LYS A 127 -47.64 -15.13 -11.63
CA LYS A 127 -47.94 -14.45 -12.91
C LYS A 127 -46.70 -14.08 -13.73
N SER A 128 -45.50 -14.42 -13.26
CA SER A 128 -44.21 -14.01 -13.86
C SER A 128 -43.34 -15.19 -14.33
N THR A 129 -43.93 -16.27 -14.85
CA THR A 129 -43.15 -17.39 -15.40
C THR A 129 -43.28 -17.41 -16.91
N THR A 130 -42.30 -16.84 -17.62
CA THR A 130 -41.68 -17.38 -18.87
C THR A 130 -40.85 -16.35 -19.65
N GLY A 131 -41.10 -15.04 -19.53
CA GLY A 131 -40.32 -14.02 -20.28
C GLY A 131 -39.02 -13.56 -19.61
N ASP A 132 -38.96 -13.56 -18.28
CA ASP A 132 -37.87 -12.93 -17.52
C ASP A 132 -36.63 -13.85 -17.37
N HIS A 133 -36.80 -15.16 -17.54
CA HIS A 133 -35.69 -16.11 -17.46
C HIS A 133 -34.75 -16.04 -18.67
N ASP A 134 -35.27 -15.84 -19.87
CA ASP A 134 -34.44 -15.75 -21.08
C ASP A 134 -33.63 -14.44 -21.11
N GLU A 135 -34.21 -13.34 -20.62
CA GLU A 135 -33.48 -12.07 -20.46
C GLU A 135 -32.41 -12.17 -19.34
N LYS A 136 -32.73 -12.85 -18.24
CA LYS A 136 -31.77 -13.14 -17.15
C LYS A 136 -30.65 -14.07 -17.58
N LEU A 137 -30.94 -15.08 -18.40
CA LEU A 137 -29.94 -15.99 -18.97
C LEU A 137 -29.07 -15.27 -20.01
N GLY A 138 -29.67 -14.39 -20.83
CA GLY A 138 -28.95 -13.55 -21.78
C GLY A 138 -28.08 -12.48 -21.13
N SER A 139 -28.49 -11.95 -19.97
CA SER A 139 -27.66 -11.04 -19.18
C SER A 139 -26.58 -11.79 -18.38
N LEU A 140 -26.86 -12.99 -17.88
CA LEU A 140 -25.86 -13.85 -17.23
C LEU A 140 -24.77 -14.31 -18.21
N SER A 141 -25.12 -14.68 -19.44
CA SER A 141 -24.14 -15.04 -20.47
C SER A 141 -23.26 -13.85 -20.87
N LYS A 142 -23.84 -12.65 -20.98
CA LYS A 142 -23.10 -11.40 -21.19
C LYS A 142 -22.10 -11.12 -20.07
N VAL A 143 -22.50 -11.29 -18.82
CA VAL A 143 -21.63 -11.09 -17.65
C VAL A 143 -20.52 -12.14 -17.59
N LEU A 144 -20.82 -13.40 -17.94
CA LEU A 144 -19.79 -14.45 -18.03
C LEU A 144 -18.78 -14.19 -19.16
N ASP A 145 -19.22 -13.66 -20.30
CA ASP A 145 -18.33 -13.23 -21.39
C ASP A 145 -17.49 -11.99 -21.02
N GLU A 146 -18.02 -11.12 -20.17
CA GLU A 146 -17.27 -9.98 -19.65
C GLU A 146 -16.21 -10.42 -18.63
N ILE A 147 -16.59 -11.33 -17.71
CA ILE A 147 -15.66 -11.91 -16.73
C ILE A 147 -14.55 -12.71 -17.43
N SER A 148 -14.89 -13.49 -18.47
CA SER A 148 -13.88 -14.23 -19.25
C SER A 148 -12.91 -13.30 -19.98
N LYS A 149 -13.38 -12.15 -20.48
CA LYS A 149 -12.51 -11.09 -21.04
C LYS A 149 -11.62 -10.42 -19.99
N THR A 150 -12.08 -10.26 -18.75
CA THR A 150 -11.26 -9.71 -17.66
C THR A 150 -10.24 -10.71 -17.10
N LEU A 151 -10.43 -12.01 -17.35
CA LEU A 151 -9.51 -13.07 -16.93
C LEU A 151 -8.33 -13.24 -17.90
N GLU A 152 -8.42 -12.69 -19.12
CA GLU A 152 -7.27 -12.57 -20.02
C GLU A 152 -6.32 -11.47 -19.50
N PRO A 153 -5.01 -11.76 -19.39
CA PRO A 153 -4.06 -10.91 -18.70
C PRO A 153 -4.00 -9.51 -19.34
N HIS A 154 -4.26 -8.49 -18.52
CA HIS A 154 -4.27 -7.07 -18.85
C HIS A 154 -3.12 -6.66 -19.79
N THR A 155 -3.43 -6.58 -21.09
CA THR A 155 -2.71 -5.72 -22.02
C THR A 155 -3.53 -4.46 -22.21
N SER A 156 -2.90 -3.37 -21.80
CA SER A 156 -3.43 -2.01 -21.70
C SER A 156 -4.05 -1.53 -23.01
N ALA A 157 -5.37 -1.34 -23.03
CA ALA A 157 -6.03 -0.49 -24.02
C ALA A 157 -6.32 0.87 -23.39
N SER A 158 -5.45 1.82 -23.70
CA SER A 158 -5.48 3.23 -23.35
C SER A 158 -6.83 3.86 -23.69
N ARG A 159 -7.69 4.09 -22.68
CA ARG A 159 -8.84 4.98 -22.83
C ARG A 159 -8.39 6.41 -22.54
N ALA A 160 -8.09 7.12 -23.62
CA ALA A 160 -7.83 8.54 -23.64
C ALA A 160 -8.95 9.31 -22.92
N LEU A 161 -8.58 10.06 -21.89
CA LEU A 161 -9.42 11.08 -21.27
C LEU A 161 -9.47 12.27 -22.23
N GLN A 162 -10.62 12.50 -22.86
CA GLN A 162 -10.96 13.79 -23.45
C GLN A 162 -11.49 14.71 -22.33
N PRO A 163 -11.01 15.96 -22.22
CA PRO A 163 -11.59 16.95 -21.33
C PRO A 163 -12.84 17.54 -22.00
N VAL A 164 -14.00 17.35 -21.39
CA VAL A 164 -15.22 18.08 -21.77
C VAL A 164 -15.23 19.42 -21.02
N SER A 165 -15.25 20.48 -21.81
CA SER A 165 -15.36 21.88 -21.42
C SER A 165 -16.57 22.14 -20.53
N GLN A 166 -16.33 22.76 -19.38
CA GLN A 166 -17.37 23.40 -18.57
C GLN A 166 -17.64 24.81 -19.15
N SER A 167 -18.86 25.06 -19.59
CA SER A 167 -19.39 26.41 -19.79
C SER A 167 -20.32 26.77 -18.64
N SER A 168 -20.13 27.98 -18.15
CA SER A 168 -20.72 28.64 -16.99
C SER A 168 -22.18 29.10 -17.16
N GLU A 169 -23.00 28.82 -16.13
CA GLU A 169 -24.01 29.66 -15.43
C GLU A 169 -25.21 30.33 -16.16
N PRO A 170 -26.24 30.85 -15.45
CA PRO A 170 -26.86 30.47 -14.15
C PRO A 170 -28.42 30.44 -14.22
N SER A 171 -29.11 29.86 -13.23
CA SER A 171 -30.42 30.37 -12.75
C SER A 171 -30.83 29.72 -11.42
N LYS A 172 -31.01 30.57 -10.40
CA LYS A 172 -31.79 30.28 -9.21
C LYS A 172 -33.22 29.92 -9.62
N ASN A 173 -33.79 28.87 -9.03
CA ASN A 173 -35.17 28.89 -8.55
C ASN A 173 -35.39 27.74 -7.56
N GLU A 174 -36.07 28.09 -6.48
CA GLU A 174 -36.46 27.22 -5.38
C GLU A 174 -37.44 26.12 -5.82
N SER A 175 -37.30 25.00 -5.14
CA SER A 175 -38.20 23.86 -4.90
C SER A 175 -39.62 23.92 -5.49
N GLN A 176 -39.98 22.87 -6.26
CA GLN A 176 -41.28 22.20 -6.12
C GLN A 176 -41.22 20.77 -6.66
N ASP A 177 -41.67 19.84 -5.81
CA ASP A 177 -41.95 18.44 -6.10
C ASP A 177 -42.76 18.25 -7.40
N LEU A 178 -42.30 17.34 -8.26
CA LEU A 178 -43.19 16.57 -9.14
C LEU A 178 -42.65 15.15 -9.29
N ALA A 179 -43.28 14.23 -8.57
CA ALA A 179 -43.25 12.81 -8.86
C ALA A 179 -43.83 12.54 -10.25
N VAL A 180 -43.08 11.87 -11.12
CA VAL A 180 -43.61 11.29 -12.36
C VAL A 180 -43.71 9.77 -12.18
N PRO A 181 -44.91 9.17 -12.32
CA PRO A 181 -45.07 7.73 -12.44
C PRO A 181 -44.91 7.35 -13.92
N GLY A 182 -43.86 6.60 -14.24
CA GLY A 182 -43.66 6.08 -15.60
C GLY A 182 -42.53 5.05 -15.65
N ASN A 183 -42.90 3.76 -15.58
CA ASN A 183 -42.26 2.49 -15.99
C ASN A 183 -40.74 2.39 -16.31
N SER A 184 -39.89 3.26 -15.78
CA SER A 184 -38.44 3.13 -15.85
C SER A 184 -37.90 3.11 -14.43
N ALA A 185 -37.57 1.90 -13.95
CA ALA A 185 -36.90 1.72 -12.69
C ALA A 185 -35.55 2.44 -12.77
N THR A 186 -35.50 3.67 -12.24
CA THR A 186 -34.27 4.42 -12.11
C THR A 186 -33.53 3.86 -10.92
N TYR A 187 -32.62 2.92 -11.18
CA TYR A 187 -31.73 2.40 -10.16
C TYR A 187 -30.70 3.47 -9.82
N THR A 188 -30.91 4.16 -8.71
CA THR A 188 -29.91 5.06 -8.13
C THR A 188 -28.83 4.22 -7.44
N VAL A 189 -27.81 3.85 -8.19
CA VAL A 189 -26.59 3.25 -7.62
C VAL A 189 -25.88 4.35 -6.83
N THR A 190 -26.08 4.34 -5.52
CA THR A 190 -25.39 5.25 -4.61
C THR A 190 -23.96 4.74 -4.42
N TYR A 191 -23.06 5.14 -5.30
CA TYR A 191 -21.64 4.81 -5.20
C TYR A 191 -20.98 5.72 -4.17
N ALA A 192 -20.53 5.14 -3.06
CA ALA A 192 -19.70 5.81 -2.08
C ALA A 192 -18.21 5.49 -2.39
N PRO A 193 -17.45 6.40 -3.03
CA PRO A 193 -16.05 6.14 -3.42
C PRO A 193 -15.12 5.84 -2.24
N THR A 194 -15.49 6.29 -1.04
CA THR A 194 -14.77 6.00 0.21
C THR A 194 -14.85 4.52 0.61
N TYR A 195 -15.92 3.82 0.20
CA TYR A 195 -16.08 2.40 0.51
C TYR A 195 -15.05 1.54 -0.23
N GLU A 196 -14.77 1.83 -1.51
CA GLU A 196 -13.78 1.09 -2.29
C GLU A 196 -12.36 1.22 -1.70
N GLN A 197 -11.96 2.44 -1.32
CA GLN A 197 -10.67 2.68 -0.69
C GLN A 197 -10.56 1.97 0.66
N SER A 198 -11.61 2.03 1.49
CA SER A 198 -11.63 1.35 2.78
C SER A 198 -11.56 -0.17 2.64
N HIS A 199 -12.22 -0.74 1.62
CA HIS A 199 -12.18 -2.17 1.33
C HIS A 199 -10.81 -2.61 0.79
N ALA A 200 -10.17 -1.82 -0.08
CA ALA A 200 -8.82 -2.08 -0.54
C ALA A 200 -7.79 -2.03 0.62
N LEU A 201 -7.94 -1.06 1.54
CA LEU A 201 -7.10 -0.98 2.74
C LEU A 201 -7.35 -2.14 3.72
N ALA A 202 -8.61 -2.56 3.89
CA ALA A 202 -8.96 -3.70 4.72
C ALA A 202 -8.35 -5.01 4.16
N THR A 203 -8.47 -5.23 2.85
CA THR A 203 -7.86 -6.41 2.21
C THR A 203 -6.33 -6.37 2.30
N ALA A 204 -5.69 -5.22 2.11
CA ALA A 204 -4.25 -5.06 2.31
C ALA A 204 -3.82 -5.38 3.76
N ALA A 205 -4.59 -4.96 4.77
CA ALA A 205 -4.33 -5.29 6.16
C ALA A 205 -4.48 -6.79 6.47
N ASP A 206 -5.42 -7.47 5.82
CA ASP A 206 -5.56 -8.93 5.95
C ASP A 206 -4.40 -9.68 5.29
N PHE A 207 -3.90 -9.21 4.15
CA PHE A 207 -2.67 -9.75 3.55
C PHE A 207 -1.46 -9.54 4.46
N ASP A 208 -1.31 -8.37 5.08
CA ASP A 208 -0.24 -8.09 6.04
C ASP A 208 -0.30 -9.03 7.25
N ARG A 209 -1.49 -9.25 7.83
CA ARG A 209 -1.67 -10.24 8.91
C ARG A 209 -1.25 -11.63 8.47
N ARG A 210 -1.66 -12.07 7.27
CA ARG A 210 -1.29 -13.38 6.73
C ARG A 210 0.21 -13.48 6.44
N LEU A 211 0.84 -12.41 5.96
CA LEU A 211 2.29 -12.32 5.77
C LEU A 211 3.01 -12.42 7.10
N VAL A 212 2.59 -11.71 8.13
CA VAL A 212 3.17 -11.80 9.48
C VAL A 212 3.05 -13.22 10.05
N LEU A 213 1.94 -13.92 9.82
CA LEU A 213 1.81 -15.33 10.21
C LEU A 213 2.78 -16.22 9.43
N LEU A 214 2.96 -15.97 8.14
CA LEU A 214 3.91 -16.70 7.29
C LEU A 214 5.36 -16.42 7.70
N GLU A 215 5.71 -15.17 8.00
CA GLU A 215 7.02 -14.76 8.50
C GLU A 215 7.34 -15.39 9.85
N LYS A 216 6.35 -15.49 10.74
CA LYS A 216 6.47 -16.21 12.01
C LYS A 216 6.65 -17.71 11.81
N ALA A 217 5.92 -18.32 10.87
CA ALA A 217 6.02 -19.74 10.58
C ALA A 217 7.36 -20.11 9.91
N ILE A 218 7.88 -19.24 9.03
CA ILE A 218 9.15 -19.44 8.33
C ILE A 218 10.33 -18.95 9.19
N GLY A 219 10.09 -18.06 10.16
CA GLY A 219 11.11 -17.58 11.10
C GLY A 219 12.06 -16.53 10.53
N VAL A 220 11.70 -15.85 9.44
CA VAL A 220 12.59 -14.93 8.67
C VAL A 220 13.04 -13.68 9.47
N GLY A 221 12.50 -13.45 10.67
CA GLY A 221 12.92 -12.39 11.59
C GLY A 221 13.52 -12.88 12.92
N SER A 222 13.71 -14.19 13.10
CA SER A 222 14.28 -14.74 14.32
C SER A 222 15.80 -14.65 14.28
N THR A 223 16.38 -13.79 15.11
CA THR A 223 17.83 -13.69 15.38
C THR A 223 18.48 -15.00 15.85
N ALA A 224 17.70 -16.05 16.07
CA ALA A 224 18.15 -17.38 16.48
C ALA A 224 18.67 -18.28 15.33
N LEU A 225 18.54 -17.87 14.06
CA LEU A 225 19.13 -18.58 12.91
C LEU A 225 20.02 -17.64 12.09
N PRO A 226 21.28 -17.40 12.50
CA PRO A 226 22.24 -16.66 11.71
C PRO A 226 22.89 -17.63 10.72
N GLU A 227 22.15 -18.10 9.73
CA GLU A 227 22.79 -18.61 8.50
C GLU A 227 22.30 -17.78 7.34
N VAL A 228 22.76 -16.53 7.37
CA VAL A 228 22.91 -15.69 6.21
C VAL A 228 23.93 -16.39 5.30
N ASP A 229 23.54 -16.68 4.07
CA ASP A 229 24.48 -17.23 3.08
C ASP A 229 25.60 -16.21 2.81
N ILE A 230 26.69 -16.60 2.15
CA ILE A 230 27.87 -15.76 1.87
C ILE A 230 27.49 -14.39 1.25
N ASN A 231 26.30 -14.29 0.67
CA ASN A 231 25.74 -13.13 -0.02
C ASN A 231 24.75 -12.27 0.79
N GLY A 232 24.60 -12.45 2.11
CA GLY A 232 23.72 -11.55 2.89
C GLY A 232 22.22 -11.86 2.80
N LEU A 233 21.84 -12.94 2.10
CA LEU A 233 20.45 -13.33 1.82
C LEU A 233 19.99 -14.45 2.79
N PRO A 234 18.70 -14.50 3.15
CA PRO A 234 18.16 -15.59 3.96
C PRO A 234 18.32 -16.91 3.21
N ARG A 235 18.94 -17.92 3.84
CA ARG A 235 19.14 -19.25 3.25
C ARG A 235 17.80 -19.85 2.81
N ALA A 236 17.71 -20.32 1.58
CA ALA A 236 16.51 -20.94 1.06
C ALA A 236 16.13 -22.17 1.90
N ILE A 237 14.90 -22.19 2.41
CA ILE A 237 14.42 -23.27 3.29
C ILE A 237 14.32 -24.62 2.57
N LEU A 238 14.04 -24.62 1.27
CA LEU A 238 13.83 -25.84 0.49
C LEU A 238 15.11 -26.68 0.34
N PRO A 239 16.29 -26.15 -0.03
CA PRO A 239 17.54 -26.91 0.00
C PRO A 239 17.90 -27.47 1.38
N THR A 240 17.61 -26.75 2.47
CA THR A 240 17.88 -27.25 3.83
C THR A 240 16.93 -28.39 4.21
N LEU A 241 15.66 -28.30 3.83
CA LEU A 241 14.68 -29.35 4.04
C LEU A 241 15.01 -30.58 3.19
N ASP A 242 15.44 -30.41 1.94
CA ASP A 242 15.89 -31.50 1.08
C ASP A 242 17.17 -32.16 1.62
N GLY A 243 18.11 -31.37 2.15
CA GLY A 243 19.29 -31.88 2.85
C GLY A 243 18.93 -32.69 4.11
N LEU A 244 18.04 -32.18 4.95
CA LEU A 244 17.52 -32.90 6.12
C LEU A 244 16.72 -34.14 5.71
N GLN A 245 15.91 -34.05 4.66
CA GLN A 245 15.16 -35.17 4.13
C GLN A 245 16.12 -36.26 3.62
N LYS A 246 17.17 -35.90 2.89
CA LYS A 246 18.25 -36.83 2.49
C LYS A 246 18.96 -37.44 3.69
N GLN A 247 19.20 -36.67 4.75
CA GLN A 247 19.77 -37.20 6.00
C GLN A 247 18.81 -38.14 6.73
N ILE A 248 17.52 -37.84 6.77
CA ILE A 248 16.49 -38.67 7.40
C ILE A 248 16.21 -39.94 6.57
N THR A 249 16.23 -39.85 5.25
CA THR A 249 16.08 -41.03 4.38
C THR A 249 17.31 -41.90 4.45
N THR A 250 18.52 -41.33 4.50
CA THR A 250 19.73 -42.13 4.71
C THR A 250 19.75 -42.75 6.10
N LEU A 251 19.33 -42.07 7.16
CA LEU A 251 19.23 -42.67 8.50
C LEU A 251 18.12 -43.72 8.61
N SER A 252 17.00 -43.56 7.88
CA SER A 252 15.90 -44.52 7.92
C SER A 252 16.12 -45.74 7.02
N GLN A 253 16.83 -45.59 5.90
CA GLN A 253 17.19 -46.67 4.98
C GLN A 253 18.50 -47.36 5.35
N ALA A 254 19.44 -46.66 5.99
CA ALA A 254 20.69 -47.23 6.47
C ALA A 254 20.51 -47.70 7.91
N SER A 255 20.04 -48.94 8.06
CA SER A 255 20.32 -49.74 9.26
C SER A 255 21.83 -49.72 9.55
N THR A 256 22.22 -49.86 10.83
CA THR A 256 23.62 -49.81 11.30
C THR A 256 24.57 -50.73 10.50
N SER A 257 24.06 -51.86 10.00
CA SER A 257 24.79 -52.79 9.12
C SER A 257 25.15 -52.21 7.76
N ASN A 258 24.25 -51.41 7.16
CA ASN A 258 24.48 -50.80 5.85
C ASN A 258 25.48 -49.65 5.95
N LEU A 259 25.44 -48.83 7.02
CA LEU A 259 26.44 -47.80 7.27
C LEU A 259 27.86 -48.38 7.45
N ASP A 260 28.00 -49.50 8.16
CA ASP A 260 29.29 -50.17 8.28
C ASP A 260 29.78 -50.72 6.94
N SER A 261 28.89 -51.28 6.12
CA SER A 261 29.23 -51.77 4.78
C SER A 261 29.65 -50.63 3.84
N ILE A 262 28.96 -49.49 3.90
CA ILE A 262 29.28 -48.29 3.11
C ILE A 262 30.57 -47.67 3.62
N SER A 263 30.80 -47.57 4.93
CA SER A 263 32.06 -47.06 5.49
C SER A 263 33.26 -47.92 5.09
N ARG A 264 33.09 -49.26 5.02
CA ARG A 264 34.11 -50.16 4.48
C ARG A 264 34.35 -49.93 2.99
N ARG A 265 33.29 -49.82 2.18
CA ARG A 265 33.40 -49.53 0.74
C ARG A 265 33.98 -48.15 0.44
N VAL A 266 33.70 -47.15 1.27
CA VAL A 266 34.29 -45.81 1.16
C VAL A 266 35.77 -45.88 1.51
N ARG A 267 36.17 -46.64 2.54
CA ARG A 267 37.59 -46.88 2.83
C ARG A 267 38.31 -47.60 1.69
N THR A 268 37.68 -48.61 1.07
CA THR A 268 38.27 -49.27 -0.09
C THR A 268 38.35 -48.32 -1.29
N LEU A 269 37.30 -47.54 -1.58
CA LEU A 269 37.34 -46.54 -2.66
C LEU A 269 38.36 -45.43 -2.41
N ILE A 270 38.58 -45.02 -1.15
CA ILE A 270 39.65 -44.06 -0.81
C ILE A 270 41.02 -44.70 -1.06
N GLN A 271 41.21 -45.97 -0.69
CA GLN A 271 42.45 -46.70 -0.97
C GLN A 271 42.67 -46.85 -2.48
N GLU A 272 41.65 -47.27 -3.22
CA GLU A 272 41.69 -47.40 -4.68
C GLU A 272 41.94 -46.04 -5.35
N ALA A 273 41.32 -44.96 -4.89
CA ALA A 273 41.59 -43.61 -5.41
C ALA A 273 43.00 -43.13 -5.09
N GLN A 274 43.54 -43.44 -3.91
CA GLN A 274 44.93 -43.14 -3.55
C GLN A 274 45.92 -43.97 -4.36
N GLU A 275 45.60 -45.22 -4.67
CA GLU A 275 46.39 -46.05 -5.58
C GLU A 275 46.35 -45.51 -7.00
N LEU A 276 45.18 -45.05 -7.48
CA LEU A 276 45.02 -44.44 -8.80
C LEU A 276 45.74 -43.09 -8.90
N GLU A 277 45.73 -42.29 -7.83
CA GLU A 277 46.48 -41.02 -7.74
C GLU A 277 47.99 -41.29 -7.72
N LYS A 278 48.46 -42.28 -6.94
CA LYS A 278 49.87 -42.71 -6.97
C LYS A 278 50.28 -43.25 -8.34
N ALA A 279 49.42 -44.03 -8.99
CA ALA A 279 49.64 -44.53 -10.34
C ALA A 279 49.67 -43.40 -11.37
N ARG A 280 48.79 -42.38 -11.23
CA ARG A 280 48.79 -41.17 -12.06
C ARG A 280 50.00 -40.29 -11.85
N GLN A 281 50.44 -40.09 -10.61
CA GLN A 281 51.68 -39.36 -10.31
C GLN A 281 52.90 -40.12 -10.82
N GLY A 282 52.90 -41.45 -10.69
CA GLY A 282 53.90 -42.33 -11.29
C GLY A 282 53.94 -42.18 -12.82
N ALA A 283 52.78 -42.28 -13.48
CA ALA A 283 52.65 -42.10 -14.92
C ALA A 283 53.03 -40.67 -15.38
N LYS A 284 52.68 -39.65 -14.60
CA LYS A 284 53.02 -38.24 -14.88
C LYS A 284 54.52 -37.98 -14.71
N SER A 285 55.14 -38.55 -13.68
CA SER A 285 56.60 -38.48 -13.50
C SER A 285 57.33 -39.26 -14.60
N ALA A 286 56.78 -40.41 -15.04
CA ALA A 286 57.30 -41.14 -16.19
C ALA A 286 57.14 -40.36 -17.50
N GLN A 287 56.01 -39.68 -17.70
CA GLN A 287 55.73 -38.78 -18.84
C GLN A 287 56.67 -37.56 -18.84
N GLU A 288 57.03 -37.03 -17.68
CA GLU A 288 57.97 -35.91 -17.53
C GLU A 288 59.42 -36.34 -17.81
N THR A 289 59.77 -37.59 -17.46
CA THR A 289 61.08 -38.19 -17.82
C THR A 289 61.16 -38.65 -19.29
N LEU A 290 60.03 -39.00 -19.89
CA LEU A 290 59.90 -39.33 -21.31
C LEU A 290 59.44 -38.07 -22.07
N GLY A 291 60.31 -37.06 -22.06
CA GLY A 291 59.97 -35.68 -22.40
C GLY A 291 59.09 -35.50 -23.64
N ASN A 292 58.06 -34.64 -23.49
CA ASN A 292 57.37 -33.82 -24.50
C ASN A 292 57.15 -34.40 -25.92
N GLY A 293 57.10 -35.72 -26.06
CA GLY A 293 56.96 -36.41 -27.34
C GLY A 293 55.51 -36.77 -27.60
N THR A 294 54.85 -35.92 -28.39
CA THR A 294 53.75 -36.24 -29.31
C THR A 294 52.88 -37.44 -28.92
N ALA A 295 51.88 -37.18 -28.07
CA ALA A 295 50.60 -37.82 -28.19
C ALA A 295 49.56 -36.71 -28.34
N SER A 296 49.36 -36.26 -29.57
CA SER A 296 48.15 -35.52 -29.95
C SER A 296 46.96 -36.45 -29.69
N SER A 297 46.41 -36.39 -28.49
CA SER A 297 45.01 -36.72 -28.28
C SER A 297 44.21 -35.57 -28.88
N GLU A 298 43.84 -35.69 -30.16
CA GLU A 298 42.94 -34.77 -30.88
C GLU A 298 41.55 -34.64 -30.24
N ASP A 299 41.27 -35.39 -29.17
CA ASP A 299 40.05 -35.33 -28.36
C ASP A 299 40.19 -34.55 -27.04
N ALA A 300 41.39 -34.06 -26.70
CA ALA A 300 41.57 -33.22 -25.52
C ALA A 300 41.40 -31.74 -25.92
N PRO A 301 40.37 -31.02 -25.43
CA PRO A 301 40.25 -29.60 -25.70
C PRO A 301 41.54 -28.89 -25.28
N ALA A 302 42.09 -28.07 -26.18
CA ALA A 302 43.31 -27.32 -25.93
C ALA A 302 43.27 -26.65 -24.55
N PRO A 303 44.38 -26.59 -23.81
CA PRO A 303 44.40 -26.13 -22.41
C PRO A 303 43.84 -24.71 -22.25
N GLU A 304 43.92 -23.88 -23.28
CA GLU A 304 43.33 -22.55 -23.34
C GLU A 304 41.79 -22.56 -23.44
N GLN A 305 41.20 -23.48 -24.21
CA GLN A 305 39.76 -23.68 -24.28
C GLN A 305 39.22 -24.19 -22.94
N LEU A 306 39.95 -25.11 -22.29
CA LEU A 306 39.61 -25.56 -20.94
C LEU A 306 39.67 -24.42 -19.91
N ALA A 307 40.67 -23.55 -19.98
CA ALA A 307 40.75 -22.37 -19.12
C ALA A 307 39.59 -21.39 -19.33
N LYS A 308 39.20 -21.14 -20.60
CA LYS A 308 38.04 -20.31 -20.94
C LYS A 308 36.71 -20.94 -20.48
N ILE A 309 36.55 -22.24 -20.67
CA ILE A 309 35.37 -22.98 -20.20
C ILE A 309 35.30 -22.95 -18.67
N ASN A 310 36.41 -23.17 -17.97
CA ASN A 310 36.46 -23.06 -16.51
C ASN A 310 36.16 -21.65 -16.02
N ALA A 311 36.61 -20.61 -16.73
CA ALA A 311 36.25 -19.23 -16.42
C ALA A 311 34.74 -18.98 -16.61
N LEU A 312 34.14 -19.48 -17.70
CA LEU A 312 32.70 -19.37 -17.94
C LEU A 312 31.87 -20.15 -16.91
N TYR A 313 32.27 -21.37 -16.57
CA TYR A 313 31.69 -22.15 -15.48
C TYR A 313 31.87 -21.48 -14.12
N GLY A 314 32.94 -20.69 -13.92
CA GLY A 314 33.11 -19.86 -12.74
C GLY A 314 32.14 -18.67 -12.68
N THR A 315 31.77 -18.10 -13.83
CA THR A 315 30.78 -17.00 -13.89
C THR A 315 29.34 -17.46 -13.85
N LEU A 316 29.05 -18.70 -14.26
CA LEU A 316 27.69 -19.25 -14.33
C LEU A 316 26.95 -19.22 -12.98
N PRO A 317 27.54 -19.60 -11.83
CA PRO A 317 26.90 -19.49 -10.52
C PRO A 317 26.49 -18.06 -10.17
N THR A 318 27.25 -17.06 -10.62
CA THR A 318 26.91 -15.64 -10.35
C THR A 318 25.69 -15.21 -11.15
N ILE A 319 25.56 -15.67 -12.39
CA ILE A 319 24.40 -15.39 -13.24
C ILE A 319 23.18 -16.17 -12.73
N GLU A 320 23.35 -17.43 -12.33
CA GLU A 320 22.29 -18.26 -11.78
C GLU A 320 21.72 -17.68 -10.47
N ASN A 321 22.57 -17.07 -9.63
CA ASN A 321 22.12 -16.37 -8.43
C ASN A 321 21.42 -15.03 -8.71
N LEU A 322 21.76 -14.34 -9.81
CA LEU A 322 21.16 -13.05 -10.18
C LEU A 322 19.88 -13.20 -11.01
N ALA A 323 19.73 -14.28 -11.76
CA ALA A 323 18.55 -14.58 -12.57
C ALA A 323 17.21 -14.53 -11.79
N PRO A 324 17.06 -15.13 -10.60
CA PRO A 324 15.80 -15.06 -9.85
C PRO A 324 15.48 -13.68 -9.26
N LEU A 325 16.46 -12.77 -9.21
CA LEU A 325 16.28 -11.40 -8.70
C LEU A 325 15.83 -10.42 -9.78
N LEU A 326 15.96 -10.77 -11.06
CA LEU A 326 15.62 -9.87 -12.17
C LEU A 326 14.11 -9.64 -12.31
N PRO A 327 13.22 -10.66 -12.24
CA PRO A 327 11.77 -10.45 -12.29
C PRO A 327 11.23 -9.49 -11.22
N PRO A 328 11.52 -9.66 -9.91
CA PRO A 328 10.99 -8.75 -8.90
C PRO A 328 11.60 -7.34 -9.00
N LEU A 329 12.83 -7.18 -9.48
CA LEU A 329 13.40 -5.86 -9.76
C LEU A 329 12.70 -5.18 -10.94
N LEU A 330 12.34 -5.93 -11.97
CA LEU A 330 11.60 -5.41 -13.13
C LEU A 330 10.18 -4.99 -12.72
N ASP A 331 9.52 -5.77 -11.87
CA ASP A 331 8.20 -5.41 -11.33
C ASP A 331 8.27 -4.14 -10.47
N ARG A 332 9.30 -4.00 -9.62
CA ARG A 332 9.55 -2.77 -8.84
C ARG A 332 9.89 -1.57 -9.73
N LEU A 333 10.65 -1.76 -10.80
CA LEU A 333 10.94 -0.70 -11.77
C LEU A 333 9.70 -0.30 -12.56
N ARG A 334 8.80 -1.23 -12.86
CA ARG A 334 7.52 -0.95 -13.53
C ARG A 334 6.58 -0.17 -12.61
N SER A 335 6.47 -0.53 -11.32
CA SER A 335 5.70 0.26 -10.37
C SER A 335 6.32 1.64 -10.13
N LEU A 336 7.65 1.73 -10.04
CA LEU A 336 8.36 3.00 -9.92
C LEU A 336 8.19 3.87 -11.16
N ARG A 337 8.16 3.28 -12.36
CA ARG A 337 7.88 4.01 -13.62
C ARG A 337 6.49 4.64 -13.61
N ALA A 338 5.47 3.95 -13.10
CA ALA A 338 4.13 4.50 -12.96
C ALA A 338 4.13 5.71 -12.01
N ILE A 339 4.81 5.58 -10.86
CA ILE A 339 4.96 6.69 -9.90
C ILE A 339 5.72 7.87 -10.52
N HIS A 340 6.78 7.61 -11.31
CA HIS A 340 7.54 8.67 -11.97
C HIS A 340 6.72 9.37 -13.07
N SER A 341 5.89 8.65 -13.83
CA SER A 341 4.99 9.30 -14.80
C SER A 341 3.92 10.14 -14.10
N ASP A 342 3.38 9.66 -12.99
CA ASP A 342 2.38 10.39 -12.20
C ASP A 342 3.00 11.64 -11.57
N ALA A 343 4.22 11.54 -11.05
CA ALA A 343 4.97 12.67 -10.51
C ALA A 343 5.27 13.73 -11.59
N ALA A 344 5.62 13.31 -12.80
CA ALA A 344 5.82 14.23 -13.92
C ALA A 344 4.50 14.92 -14.32
N SER A 345 3.40 14.19 -14.38
CA SER A 345 2.07 14.76 -14.67
C SER A 345 1.61 15.73 -13.57
N ALA A 346 1.84 15.40 -12.30
CA ALA A 346 1.55 16.28 -11.17
C ALA A 346 2.39 17.56 -11.22
N GLY A 347 3.66 17.46 -11.59
CA GLY A 347 4.53 18.63 -11.81
C GLY A 347 4.03 19.54 -12.92
N GLU A 348 3.58 18.97 -14.04
CA GLU A 348 2.97 19.75 -15.13
C GLU A 348 1.64 20.40 -14.69
N MET A 349 0.79 19.66 -13.97
CA MET A 349 -0.47 20.19 -13.45
C MET A 349 -0.25 21.32 -12.46
N LEU A 350 0.75 21.20 -11.58
CA LEU A 350 1.12 22.26 -10.64
C LEU A 350 1.62 23.50 -11.40
N GLY A 351 2.45 23.33 -12.43
CA GLY A 351 2.89 24.44 -13.27
C GLY A 351 1.73 25.14 -14.01
N ARG A 352 0.71 24.38 -14.44
CA ARG A 352 -0.52 24.96 -15.01
C ARG A 352 -1.33 25.75 -13.97
N ILE A 353 -1.47 25.22 -12.76
CA ILE A 353 -2.18 25.90 -11.66
C ILE A 353 -1.42 27.16 -11.24
N GLU A 354 -0.09 27.11 -11.15
CA GLU A 354 0.75 28.26 -10.85
C GLU A 354 0.56 29.36 -11.91
N LYS A 355 0.58 29.00 -13.20
CA LYS A 355 0.31 29.95 -14.28
C LYS A 355 -1.09 30.56 -14.16
N GLN A 356 -2.12 29.75 -13.91
CA GLN A 356 -3.47 30.27 -13.67
C GLN A 356 -3.51 31.20 -12.45
N GLN A 357 -2.79 30.88 -11.39
CA GLN A 357 -2.70 31.73 -10.20
C GLN A 357 -2.00 33.06 -10.50
N THR A 358 -0.93 33.07 -11.31
CA THR A 358 -0.27 34.31 -11.73
C THR A 358 -1.17 35.14 -12.63
N ASP A 359 -1.87 34.51 -13.58
CA ASP A 359 -2.79 35.18 -14.51
C ASP A 359 -3.95 35.81 -13.72
N MET A 360 -4.60 35.04 -12.82
CA MET A 360 -5.63 35.57 -11.92
C MET A 360 -5.11 36.71 -11.04
N ALA A 361 -3.87 36.63 -10.54
CA ALA A 361 -3.28 37.70 -9.75
C ALA A 361 -3.05 38.97 -10.58
N THR A 362 -2.73 38.84 -11.87
CA THR A 362 -2.64 39.99 -12.79
C THR A 362 -4.01 40.56 -13.12
N ASP A 363 -5.01 39.72 -13.36
CA ASP A 363 -6.38 40.15 -13.61
C ASP A 363 -6.96 40.88 -12.39
N LEU A 364 -6.70 40.38 -11.18
CA LEU A 364 -7.10 41.02 -9.93
C LEU A 364 -6.44 42.40 -9.76
N LYS A 365 -5.21 42.59 -10.22
CA LYS A 365 -4.56 43.91 -10.24
C LYS A 365 -5.24 44.84 -11.23
N GLN A 366 -5.50 44.37 -12.45
CA GLN A 366 -6.22 45.15 -13.45
C GLN A 366 -7.63 45.55 -12.98
N TRP A 367 -8.32 44.66 -12.26
CA TRP A 367 -9.63 44.94 -11.67
C TRP A 367 -9.54 45.97 -10.55
N LYS A 368 -8.48 45.94 -9.72
CA LYS A 368 -8.23 46.97 -8.71
C LYS A 368 -7.95 48.33 -9.34
N ASP A 369 -7.07 48.38 -10.33
CA ASP A 369 -6.75 49.62 -11.05
C ASP A 369 -7.98 50.17 -11.78
N GLY A 370 -8.81 49.28 -12.35
CA GLY A 370 -10.08 49.62 -12.97
C GLY A 370 -11.08 50.19 -11.95
N LEU A 371 -11.18 49.58 -10.77
CA LEU A 371 -12.05 50.04 -9.69
C LEU A 371 -11.60 51.40 -9.15
N GLU A 372 -10.29 51.63 -9.01
CA GLU A 372 -9.73 52.92 -8.59
C GLU A 372 -10.05 54.02 -9.59
N LYS A 373 -9.93 53.75 -10.90
CA LYS A 373 -10.34 54.68 -11.96
C LYS A 373 -11.84 54.97 -11.95
N VAL A 374 -12.67 53.96 -11.69
CA VAL A 374 -14.13 54.15 -11.56
C VAL A 374 -14.46 54.96 -10.31
N GLU A 375 -13.75 54.73 -9.20
CA GLU A 375 -13.92 55.53 -7.97
C GLU A 375 -13.52 56.99 -8.21
N GLU A 376 -12.40 57.23 -8.91
CA GLU A 376 -11.95 58.57 -9.28
C GLU A 376 -12.96 59.26 -10.22
N ALA A 377 -13.41 58.57 -11.28
CA ALA A 377 -14.43 59.08 -12.19
C ALA A 377 -15.77 59.34 -11.49
N MET A 378 -16.13 58.53 -10.48
CA MET A 378 -17.33 58.76 -9.68
C MET A 378 -17.19 59.96 -8.75
N LYS A 379 -16.00 60.19 -8.17
CA LYS A 379 -15.71 61.40 -7.38
C LYS A 379 -15.75 62.65 -8.25
N GLU A 380 -15.08 62.63 -9.40
CA GLU A 380 -15.10 63.74 -10.35
C GLU A 380 -16.52 64.00 -10.87
N GLY A 381 -17.24 62.96 -11.30
CA GLY A 381 -18.63 63.04 -11.71
C GLY A 381 -19.55 63.57 -10.60
N GLY A 382 -19.31 63.18 -9.34
CA GLY A 382 -20.01 63.71 -8.17
C GLY A 382 -19.77 65.21 -7.96
N THR A 383 -18.53 65.67 -8.11
CA THR A 383 -18.21 67.11 -8.02
C THR A 383 -18.80 67.91 -9.18
N ALA A 384 -18.75 67.37 -10.40
CA ALA A 384 -19.35 67.99 -11.58
C ALA A 384 -20.88 68.03 -11.46
N MET A 385 -21.51 66.97 -10.95
CA MET A 385 -22.96 66.92 -10.70
C MET A 385 -23.37 67.90 -9.60
N ALA A 386 -22.59 68.02 -8.51
CA ALA A 386 -22.83 69.03 -7.48
C ALA A 386 -22.69 70.47 -8.02
N GLY A 387 -21.68 70.71 -8.88
CA GLY A 387 -21.53 71.97 -9.60
C GLY A 387 -22.72 72.29 -10.51
N ASN A 388 -23.14 71.31 -11.31
CA ASN A 388 -24.32 71.43 -12.18
C ASN A 388 -25.60 71.67 -11.36
N MET A 389 -25.77 70.98 -10.24
CA MET A 389 -26.91 71.19 -9.35
C MET A 389 -26.94 72.61 -8.80
N LYS A 390 -25.79 73.17 -8.40
CA LYS A 390 -25.70 74.57 -7.96
C LYS A 390 -26.03 75.56 -9.08
N VAL A 391 -25.64 75.27 -10.32
CA VAL A 391 -26.00 76.10 -11.49
C VAL A 391 -27.51 76.03 -11.75
N ILE A 392 -28.10 74.84 -11.68
CA ILE A 392 -29.55 74.65 -11.82
C ILE A 392 -30.29 75.35 -10.68
N GLU A 393 -29.82 75.25 -9.45
CA GLU A 393 -30.36 75.98 -8.29
C GLU A 393 -30.30 77.50 -8.50
N ALA A 394 -29.18 78.02 -9.01
CA ALA A 394 -29.06 79.43 -9.38
C ALA A 394 -30.06 79.84 -10.48
N TRP A 395 -30.29 78.99 -11.47
CA TRP A 395 -31.29 79.24 -12.52
C TRP A 395 -32.72 79.16 -12.00
N VAL A 396 -33.03 78.20 -11.12
CA VAL A 396 -34.34 78.07 -10.49
C VAL A 396 -34.63 79.27 -9.60
N THR A 397 -33.67 79.70 -8.78
CA THR A 397 -33.81 80.89 -7.94
C THR A 397 -33.93 82.19 -8.76
N ASP A 398 -33.22 82.33 -9.88
CA ASP A 398 -33.44 83.44 -10.82
C ASP A 398 -34.86 83.40 -11.42
N LEU A 399 -35.32 82.22 -11.85
CA LEU A 399 -36.67 82.03 -12.36
C LEU A 399 -37.73 82.33 -11.30
N GLU A 400 -37.57 81.86 -10.07
CA GLU A 400 -38.43 82.19 -8.92
C GLU A 400 -38.46 83.70 -8.66
N GLY A 401 -37.29 84.36 -8.68
CA GLY A 401 -37.18 85.80 -8.53
C GLY A 401 -37.86 86.60 -9.66
N ARG A 402 -37.83 86.08 -10.90
CA ARG A 402 -38.55 86.67 -12.04
C ARG A 402 -40.06 86.44 -11.93
N ILE A 403 -40.50 85.27 -11.49
CA ILE A 403 -41.91 84.97 -11.24
C ILE A 403 -42.46 85.85 -10.11
N ALA A 404 -41.72 86.04 -9.02
CA ALA A 404 -42.12 86.91 -7.91
C ALA A 404 -42.23 88.40 -8.29
N LYS A 405 -41.61 88.83 -9.39
CA LYS A 405 -41.68 90.19 -9.93
C LYS A 405 -42.84 90.39 -10.92
N LEU A 406 -43.56 89.33 -11.28
CA LEU A 406 -44.79 89.44 -12.05
C LEU A 406 -45.97 89.67 -11.07
N PRO A 407 -46.79 90.70 -11.26
CA PRO A 407 -47.88 91.08 -10.35
C PRO A 407 -49.03 90.08 -10.32
#